data_AF-A0A0R1KWK8-F1
#
_entry.id   AF-A0A0R1KWK8-F1
#
_cell.length_a   1.000
_cell.length_b   1.000
_cell.length_c   1.000
_cell.angle_alpha   90.00
_cell.angle_beta   90.00
_cell.angle_gamma   90.00
#
_symmetry.space_group_name_H-M   'P 1'
#
loop_
_entity.id
_entity.type
_entity.pdbx_description
1 polymer ?
#
loop_
_entity_poly.entity_id
_entity_poly.type
_entity_poly.pdbx_seq_one_letter_code
_entity_poly.pdbx_strand_id
1 'polypeptide(L)'
;MKTVLKSAFILTLTGAAVLGSQSNGIKANAKSDTNVSSELNPVPASYGYFVDQYKQNIKTNNTPDTNPAIALFNNTFLKYWDAPTGTKTNTTVLQENLDKSIQITNGASQAEIDRSYLTDRRDLRYNLISGFGPYAPAFIKDTNAQTDFNNVPTSPLPAGSPYSSMQWADENSTLGSAVKLVDIAEDSAWSGTGTPKAYIKFTRPYRQSDQVKVNPYLTNVMAAASATDYDFPSGHTTAAFETGETLAYLFPERYQQLITRSSEVGYDRVLAGRHSPLAVMGGRVIGTAMTAATLNDPDNKQLISEAYQDTQKDLANAEDKSAQDSFSDYQTNLKNYTYRLTYGFSPIGDTTKPMVVPKGAEVLLQTRLPYLNDTQRREVLFTTGLPSGYPMTDDTEGWGRLNLFKAANGFGEFLNDTTVNMDASKGGFNAADTWKNDISGNGGLTKEGTGSLSLLGNNTYKGGTTVKGGTLVAENDSALGNGNLNLTDGSLTLSSKNVTVKGNYTQSKEGTLNLNSSDKVSVSGTAKLGGKVVIKNVKGLKSGVVILKSNKLSGKFANHALPKGWHLDYTKHSVKLVK
;
A
#
# COMPACT_ATOMS: atom_id res chain seq x y z
N MET A 1 15.35 3.35 21.89
CA MET A 1 15.88 4.53 21.19
C MET A 1 14.84 5.64 21.29
N LYS A 2 15.13 6.66 22.11
CA LYS A 2 14.21 7.76 22.43
C LYS A 2 14.34 8.87 21.37
N THR A 3 13.20 9.50 21.05
CA THR A 3 13.03 10.79 20.35
C THR A 3 13.52 10.86 18.90
N VAL A 4 12.70 10.38 17.97
CA VAL A 4 12.61 10.98 16.63
C VAL A 4 11.64 12.16 16.78
N LEU A 5 12.17 13.39 16.73
CA LEU A 5 11.32 14.58 16.70
C LEU A 5 10.45 14.53 15.44
N LYS A 6 9.14 14.65 15.64
CA LYS A 6 8.16 14.98 14.61
C LYS A 6 8.55 16.32 13.96
N SER A 7 9.22 16.28 12.83
CA SER A 7 9.14 17.34 11.83
C SER A 7 8.08 16.94 10.82
N ALA A 8 6.81 17.00 11.24
CA ALA A 8 5.72 17.04 10.29
C ALA A 8 5.80 18.40 9.59
N PHE A 9 6.28 18.42 8.36
CA PHE A 9 6.09 19.57 7.50
C PHE A 9 4.59 19.65 7.22
N ILE A 10 3.90 20.55 7.92
CA ILE A 10 2.59 21.03 7.49
C ILE A 10 2.86 21.90 6.27
N LEU A 11 2.76 21.30 5.08
CA LEU A 11 2.59 22.08 3.86
C LEU A 11 1.13 22.51 3.85
N THR A 12 0.85 23.77 4.23
CA THR A 12 -0.47 24.37 4.02
C THR A 12 -0.68 24.49 2.52
N LEU A 13 -1.42 23.54 1.94
CA LEU A 13 -1.91 23.58 0.57
C LEU A 13 -3.15 24.48 0.52
N THR A 14 -2.94 25.78 0.31
CA THR A 14 -4.01 26.67 -0.17
C THR A 14 -3.87 26.80 -1.67
N GLY A 15 -4.76 26.17 -2.43
CA GLY A 15 -4.78 26.28 -3.88
C GLY A 15 -5.89 25.45 -4.50
N ALA A 16 -7.12 25.98 -4.48
CA ALA A 16 -8.17 25.52 -5.37
C ALA A 16 -7.76 25.84 -6.81
N ALA A 17 -7.55 24.82 -7.63
CA ALA A 17 -7.45 24.96 -9.08
C ALA A 17 -8.69 24.29 -9.70
N VAL A 18 -9.62 25.11 -10.16
CA VAL A 18 -10.68 24.71 -11.08
C VAL A 18 -10.01 24.37 -12.42
N LEU A 19 -10.11 23.12 -12.86
CA LEU A 19 -9.69 22.72 -14.20
C LEU A 19 -10.87 22.10 -14.94
N GLY A 20 -11.23 22.77 -16.03
CA GLY A 20 -12.20 22.31 -17.01
C GLY A 20 -11.76 21.02 -17.69
N SER A 21 -12.77 20.27 -18.10
CA SER A 21 -12.69 19.01 -18.84
C SER A 21 -11.88 19.13 -20.12
N GLN A 22 -10.78 18.38 -20.22
CA GLN A 22 -10.38 17.71 -21.46
C GLN A 22 -9.65 16.40 -21.13
N SER A 23 -10.29 15.30 -21.51
CA SER A 23 -9.70 13.96 -21.58
C SER A 23 -8.62 13.92 -22.66
N ASN A 24 -7.37 14.20 -22.28
CA ASN A 24 -6.20 13.76 -23.03
C ASN A 24 -5.37 12.87 -22.10
N GLY A 25 -5.21 11.60 -22.47
CA GLY A 25 -4.35 10.66 -21.76
C GLY A 25 -2.90 11.18 -21.78
N ILE A 26 -2.47 11.82 -20.69
CA ILE A 26 -1.10 12.30 -20.53
C ILE A 26 -0.26 11.10 -20.11
N LYS A 27 0.55 10.58 -21.04
CA LYS A 27 1.59 9.59 -20.76
C LYS A 27 2.52 10.14 -19.67
N ALA A 28 2.63 9.45 -18.54
CA ALA A 28 3.71 9.68 -17.60
C ALA A 28 5.03 9.54 -18.38
N ASN A 29 5.82 10.62 -18.46
CA ASN A 29 7.12 10.63 -19.16
C ASN A 29 8.22 9.87 -18.41
N ALA A 30 7.82 9.00 -17.50
CA ALA A 30 8.69 8.09 -16.80
C ALA A 30 9.11 6.97 -17.77
N LYS A 31 10.40 6.67 -17.83
CA LYS A 31 10.97 5.59 -18.64
C LYS A 31 11.68 4.62 -17.72
N SER A 32 11.37 3.34 -17.85
CA SER A 32 12.25 2.25 -17.43
C SER A 32 13.10 1.84 -18.62
N ASP A 33 14.32 1.36 -18.36
CA ASP A 33 15.15 0.76 -19.41
C ASP A 33 14.45 -0.52 -19.93
N THR A 34 14.45 -0.73 -21.24
CA THR A 34 13.65 -1.78 -21.91
C THR A 34 13.98 -3.21 -21.46
N ASN A 35 15.14 -3.39 -20.81
CA ASN A 35 15.65 -4.68 -20.34
C ASN A 35 14.88 -5.26 -19.14
N VAL A 36 14.18 -4.45 -18.32
CA VAL A 36 13.37 -4.97 -17.18
C VAL A 36 12.04 -5.57 -17.66
N SER A 37 11.55 -5.17 -18.85
CA SER A 37 10.19 -5.51 -19.30
C SER A 37 9.94 -7.02 -19.39
N SER A 38 10.96 -7.80 -19.77
CA SER A 38 10.84 -9.25 -19.89
C SER A 38 10.72 -9.97 -18.54
N GLU A 39 11.39 -9.48 -17.49
CA GLU A 39 11.34 -10.02 -16.13
C GLU A 39 10.00 -9.71 -15.44
N LEU A 40 9.36 -8.62 -15.84
CA LEU A 40 8.08 -8.17 -15.28
C LEU A 40 6.87 -8.77 -15.99
N ASN A 41 7.05 -9.50 -17.10
CA ASN A 41 5.96 -10.04 -17.88
C ASN A 41 5.00 -10.87 -17.00
N PRO A 42 3.69 -10.61 -17.04
CA PRO A 42 2.74 -11.41 -16.30
C PRO A 42 2.73 -12.84 -16.84
N VAL A 43 2.51 -13.81 -15.95
CA VAL A 43 2.44 -15.23 -16.30
C VAL A 43 0.98 -15.66 -16.31
N PRO A 44 0.45 -16.21 -17.40
CA PRO A 44 -0.93 -16.70 -17.44
C PRO A 44 -1.09 -17.99 -16.63
N ALA A 45 -2.22 -18.12 -15.94
CA ALA A 45 -2.68 -19.38 -15.36
C ALA A 45 -3.38 -20.26 -16.42
N SER A 46 -3.92 -21.41 -16.01
CA SER A 46 -4.64 -22.33 -16.90
C SER A 46 -5.87 -21.69 -17.56
N TYR A 47 -6.47 -20.68 -16.92
CA TYR A 47 -7.59 -19.89 -17.42
C TYR A 47 -7.13 -18.62 -18.17
N GLY A 48 -5.83 -18.39 -18.38
CA GLY A 48 -5.32 -17.10 -18.84
C GLY A 48 -5.07 -16.15 -17.66
N TYR A 49 -5.59 -14.92 -17.72
CA TYR A 49 -5.41 -13.92 -16.67
C TYR A 49 -6.71 -13.66 -15.91
N PHE A 50 -6.63 -13.50 -14.59
CA PHE A 50 -7.84 -13.34 -13.78
C PHE A 50 -8.64 -12.10 -14.22
N VAL A 51 -7.95 -10.98 -14.43
CA VAL A 51 -8.58 -9.72 -14.87
C VAL A 51 -9.31 -9.81 -16.20
N ASP A 52 -8.94 -10.76 -17.07
CA ASP A 52 -9.61 -10.97 -18.36
C ASP A 52 -10.79 -11.95 -18.25
N GLN A 53 -10.82 -12.78 -17.19
CA GLN A 53 -11.77 -13.89 -17.05
C GLN A 53 -12.68 -13.78 -15.83
N TYR A 54 -12.54 -12.75 -14.99
CA TYR A 54 -13.24 -12.65 -13.70
C TYR A 54 -14.76 -12.80 -13.80
N LYS A 55 -15.37 -12.36 -14.92
CA LYS A 55 -16.82 -12.52 -15.22
C LYS A 55 -17.26 -13.99 -15.34
N GLN A 56 -16.32 -14.94 -15.40
CA GLN A 56 -16.58 -16.37 -15.34
C GLN A 56 -16.79 -16.90 -13.91
N ASN A 57 -16.70 -16.06 -12.88
CA ASN A 57 -17.05 -16.43 -11.51
C ASN A 57 -18.58 -16.48 -11.32
N ILE A 58 -19.23 -17.48 -11.90
CA ILE A 58 -20.68 -17.64 -11.93
C ILE A 58 -21.09 -19.04 -11.46
N LYS A 59 -22.31 -19.21 -10.97
CA LYS A 59 -22.79 -20.48 -10.43
C LYS A 59 -22.72 -21.65 -11.43
N THR A 60 -22.87 -21.40 -12.73
CA THR A 60 -22.78 -22.43 -13.77
C THR A 60 -21.34 -22.88 -14.03
N ASN A 61 -20.35 -22.04 -13.70
CA ASN A 61 -18.94 -22.35 -13.78
C ASN A 61 -18.47 -22.73 -12.37
N ASN A 62 -18.55 -24.01 -12.02
CA ASN A 62 -18.39 -24.47 -10.64
C ASN A 62 -17.18 -25.38 -10.42
N THR A 63 -16.22 -25.38 -11.34
CA THR A 63 -14.98 -26.17 -11.25
C THR A 63 -13.75 -25.29 -11.50
N PRO A 64 -12.54 -25.72 -11.10
CA PRO A 64 -11.30 -24.99 -11.42
C PRO A 64 -11.02 -24.85 -12.93
N ASP A 65 -11.57 -25.73 -13.77
CA ASP A 65 -11.37 -25.65 -15.22
C ASP A 65 -12.24 -24.57 -15.87
N THR A 66 -13.34 -24.19 -15.22
CA THR A 66 -14.33 -23.25 -15.77
C THR A 66 -14.42 -21.93 -14.99
N ASN A 67 -13.87 -21.87 -13.78
CA ASN A 67 -14.01 -20.70 -12.90
C ASN A 67 -12.64 -20.24 -12.36
N PRO A 68 -12.18 -19.03 -12.73
CA PRO A 68 -10.88 -18.52 -12.30
C PRO A 68 -10.81 -18.28 -10.79
N ALA A 69 -11.91 -17.95 -10.11
CA ALA A 69 -11.94 -17.75 -8.66
C ALA A 69 -11.74 -19.05 -7.86
N ILE A 70 -11.97 -20.21 -8.49
CA ILE A 70 -11.60 -21.52 -7.94
C ILE A 70 -10.16 -21.84 -8.32
N ALA A 71 -9.82 -21.62 -9.59
CA ALA A 71 -8.54 -21.97 -10.18
C ALA A 71 -7.33 -21.20 -9.59
N LEU A 72 -7.55 -20.00 -9.04
CA LEU A 72 -6.55 -19.25 -8.25
C LEU A 72 -5.87 -20.13 -7.19
N PHE A 73 -6.59 -21.15 -6.69
CA PHE A 73 -6.12 -22.01 -5.62
C PHE A 73 -5.55 -23.36 -6.06
N ASN A 74 -5.49 -23.64 -7.37
CA ASN A 74 -4.95 -24.89 -7.93
C ASN A 74 -3.52 -25.19 -7.44
N ASN A 75 -2.71 -24.15 -7.26
CA ASN A 75 -1.32 -24.27 -6.82
C ASN A 75 -1.11 -24.00 -5.33
N THR A 76 -2.18 -23.70 -4.59
CA THR A 76 -2.12 -23.35 -3.17
C THR A 76 -3.11 -24.21 -2.37
N PHE A 77 -4.27 -23.70 -1.99
CA PHE A 77 -5.18 -24.39 -1.06
C PHE A 77 -5.64 -25.78 -1.57
N LEU A 78 -5.86 -25.93 -2.88
CA LEU A 78 -6.26 -27.21 -3.48
C LEU A 78 -5.14 -28.25 -3.51
N LYS A 79 -3.89 -27.87 -3.19
CA LYS A 79 -2.80 -28.82 -2.91
C LYS A 79 -2.78 -29.32 -1.47
N TYR A 80 -3.51 -28.67 -0.57
CA TYR A 80 -3.60 -29.07 0.84
C TYR A 80 -4.88 -29.85 1.13
N TRP A 81 -5.92 -29.60 0.33
CA TRP A 81 -7.26 -30.15 0.46
C TRP A 81 -7.82 -30.56 -0.91
N ASP A 82 -8.13 -31.84 -1.07
CA ASP A 82 -8.82 -32.38 -2.24
C ASP A 82 -10.34 -32.19 -2.06
N ALA A 83 -10.87 -31.16 -2.72
CA ALA A 83 -12.25 -30.72 -2.59
C ALA A 83 -13.31 -31.77 -3.04
N PRO A 84 -13.16 -32.45 -4.20
CA PRO A 84 -14.05 -33.53 -4.61
C PRO A 84 -14.22 -34.66 -3.60
N THR A 85 -13.13 -35.10 -2.95
CA THR A 85 -13.16 -36.26 -2.05
C THR A 85 -13.27 -35.87 -0.57
N GLY A 86 -12.96 -34.61 -0.23
CA GLY A 86 -12.83 -34.16 1.15
C GLY A 86 -11.57 -34.66 1.85
N THR A 87 -10.53 -35.01 1.09
CA THR A 87 -9.29 -35.59 1.63
C THR A 87 -8.28 -34.49 1.97
N LYS A 88 -7.66 -34.58 3.16
CA LYS A 88 -6.53 -33.74 3.56
C LYS A 88 -5.25 -34.25 2.87
N THR A 89 -4.79 -33.56 1.83
CA THR A 89 -3.57 -33.93 1.07
C THR A 89 -2.30 -33.38 1.70
N ASN A 90 -2.37 -32.31 2.48
CA ASN A 90 -1.29 -31.83 3.34
C ASN A 90 -1.80 -31.64 4.77
N THR A 91 -1.72 -32.70 5.57
CA THR A 91 -2.22 -32.71 6.95
C THR A 91 -1.46 -31.74 7.86
N THR A 92 -0.16 -31.53 7.63
CA THR A 92 0.68 -30.66 8.47
C THR A 92 0.25 -29.20 8.37
N VAL A 93 0.12 -28.65 7.16
CA VAL A 93 -0.30 -27.23 7.00
C VAL A 93 -1.75 -27.02 7.45
N LEU A 94 -2.62 -28.01 7.23
CA LEU A 94 -4.02 -27.93 7.68
C LEU A 94 -4.13 -28.02 9.20
N GLN A 95 -3.27 -28.80 9.86
CA GLN A 95 -3.20 -28.83 11.32
C GLN A 95 -2.63 -27.51 11.86
N GLU A 96 -1.54 -26.99 11.30
CA GLU A 96 -0.98 -25.68 11.70
C GLU A 96 -2.03 -24.56 11.50
N ASN A 97 -2.84 -24.63 10.46
CA ASN A 97 -3.95 -23.70 10.24
C ASN A 97 -5.01 -23.76 11.36
N LEU A 98 -5.36 -24.97 11.83
CA LEU A 98 -6.27 -25.14 12.96
C LEU A 98 -5.61 -24.67 14.27
N ASP A 99 -4.35 -25.00 14.51
CA ASP A 99 -3.59 -24.61 15.71
C ASP A 99 -3.48 -23.09 15.82
N LYS A 100 -3.25 -22.39 14.69
CA LYS A 100 -3.26 -20.92 14.64
C LYS A 100 -4.65 -20.35 14.93
N SER A 101 -5.72 -20.96 14.44
CA SER A 101 -7.10 -20.58 14.83
C SER A 101 -7.32 -20.72 16.34
N ILE A 102 -6.88 -21.84 16.93
CA ILE A 102 -6.94 -22.06 18.38
C ILE A 102 -6.15 -20.98 19.11
N GLN A 103 -4.89 -20.74 18.72
CA GLN A 103 -4.02 -19.75 19.35
C GLN A 103 -4.63 -18.34 19.31
N ILE A 104 -5.11 -17.89 18.14
CA ILE A 104 -5.66 -16.55 17.95
C ILE A 104 -6.94 -16.37 18.77
N THR A 105 -7.87 -17.32 18.71
CA THR A 105 -9.14 -17.24 19.47
C THR A 105 -8.92 -17.31 20.97
N ASN A 106 -7.92 -18.06 21.46
CA ASN A 106 -7.61 -18.15 22.87
C ASN A 106 -6.84 -16.94 23.41
N GLY A 107 -6.16 -16.18 22.55
CA GLY A 107 -5.41 -14.98 22.90
C GLY A 107 -6.20 -13.66 22.75
N ALA A 108 -7.47 -13.71 22.34
CA ALA A 108 -8.27 -12.52 22.05
C ALA A 108 -8.52 -11.68 23.30
N SER A 109 -8.22 -10.38 23.23
CA SER A 109 -8.62 -9.40 24.24
C SER A 109 -10.11 -9.08 24.16
N GLN A 110 -10.70 -8.51 25.22
CA GLN A 110 -12.11 -8.11 25.20
C GLN A 110 -12.42 -7.10 24.07
N ALA A 111 -11.52 -6.14 23.82
CA ALA A 111 -11.69 -5.19 22.73
C ALA A 111 -11.70 -5.86 21.33
N GLU A 112 -10.91 -6.92 21.15
CA GLU A 112 -10.91 -7.73 19.92
C GLU A 112 -12.17 -8.60 19.80
N ILE A 113 -12.68 -9.12 20.90
CA ILE A 113 -13.97 -9.82 20.95
C ILE A 113 -15.10 -8.87 20.54
N ASP A 114 -15.14 -7.66 21.10
CA ASP A 114 -16.16 -6.67 20.80
C ASP A 114 -16.09 -6.22 19.33
N ARG A 115 -14.88 -5.91 18.84
CA ARG A 115 -14.66 -5.53 17.44
C ARG A 115 -15.00 -6.65 16.46
N SER A 116 -14.62 -7.89 16.77
CA SER A 116 -14.90 -9.03 15.89
C SER A 116 -16.39 -9.36 15.80
N TYR A 117 -17.15 -9.12 16.88
CA TYR A 117 -18.61 -9.15 16.82
C TYR A 117 -19.14 -8.06 15.89
N LEU A 118 -18.77 -6.79 16.10
CA LEU A 118 -19.27 -5.70 15.25
C LEU A 118 -18.95 -5.94 13.78
N THR A 119 -17.74 -6.44 13.49
CA THR A 119 -17.31 -6.80 12.14
C THR A 119 -18.11 -7.96 11.54
N ASP A 120 -18.52 -8.95 12.34
CA ASP A 120 -19.39 -10.04 11.89
C ASP A 120 -20.78 -9.55 11.50
N ARG A 121 -21.31 -8.55 12.22
CA ARG A 121 -22.73 -8.21 12.18
C ARG A 121 -23.08 -7.06 11.24
N ARG A 122 -22.19 -6.07 11.15
CA ARG A 122 -22.34 -4.90 10.26
C ARG A 122 -22.31 -5.30 8.79
N ASP A 123 -22.88 -4.44 7.95
CA ASP A 123 -22.58 -4.47 6.52
C ASP A 123 -21.06 -4.42 6.30
N LEU A 124 -20.59 -5.25 5.37
CA LEU A 124 -19.17 -5.46 5.13
C LEU A 124 -18.50 -4.16 4.69
N ARG A 125 -19.16 -3.35 3.87
CA ARG A 125 -18.61 -2.10 3.34
C ARG A 125 -18.49 -1.03 4.42
N TYR A 126 -19.50 -0.93 5.29
CA TYR A 126 -19.50 0.01 6.42
C TYR A 126 -18.30 -0.20 7.36
N ASN A 127 -17.85 -1.46 7.54
CA ASN A 127 -16.70 -1.76 8.42
C ASN A 127 -15.40 -1.07 8.02
N LEU A 128 -15.24 -0.71 6.74
CA LEU A 128 -14.02 -0.14 6.19
C LEU A 128 -13.95 1.38 6.38
N ILE A 129 -15.07 2.04 6.65
CA ILE A 129 -15.16 3.50 6.83
C ILE A 129 -14.19 3.98 7.93
N SER A 130 -14.00 3.18 8.99
CA SER A 130 -13.03 3.49 10.06
C SER A 130 -11.58 3.66 9.58
N GLY A 131 -11.22 3.11 8.41
CA GLY A 131 -9.90 3.31 7.79
C GLY A 131 -9.64 4.76 7.34
N PHE A 132 -10.70 5.53 7.07
CA PHE A 132 -10.60 6.97 6.78
C PHE A 132 -10.14 7.80 7.98
N GLY A 133 -10.28 7.29 9.21
CA GLY A 133 -9.88 7.97 10.44
C GLY A 133 -10.48 9.38 10.54
N PRO A 134 -9.68 10.47 10.50
CA PRO A 134 -10.17 11.85 10.55
C PRO A 134 -11.18 12.23 9.46
N TYR A 135 -11.23 11.48 8.36
CA TYR A 135 -12.16 11.73 7.25
C TYR A 135 -13.44 10.88 7.33
N ALA A 136 -13.51 9.94 8.27
CA ALA A 136 -14.67 9.05 8.42
C ALA A 136 -15.99 9.81 8.68
N PRO A 137 -16.05 10.85 9.54
CA PRO A 137 -17.29 11.60 9.74
C PRO A 137 -17.81 12.28 8.47
N ALA A 138 -16.91 12.86 7.67
CA ALA A 138 -17.25 13.47 6.40
C ALA A 138 -17.74 12.42 5.40
N PHE A 139 -17.01 11.31 5.27
CA PHE A 139 -17.43 10.20 4.41
C PHE A 139 -18.82 9.68 4.78
N ILE A 140 -19.10 9.45 6.07
CA ILE A 140 -20.42 9.00 6.55
C ILE A 140 -21.51 9.99 6.15
N LYS A 141 -21.27 11.28 6.40
CA LYS A 141 -22.24 12.34 6.07
C LYS A 141 -22.49 12.41 4.56
N ASP A 142 -21.44 12.45 3.76
CA ASP A 142 -21.51 12.73 2.33
C ASP A 142 -21.94 11.50 1.50
N THR A 143 -21.86 10.31 2.09
CA THR A 143 -22.42 9.07 1.53
C THR A 143 -23.78 8.67 2.13
N ASN A 144 -24.24 9.38 3.17
CA ASN A 144 -25.36 8.95 4.02
C ASN A 144 -25.17 7.48 4.49
N ALA A 145 -23.96 7.14 4.95
CA ALA A 145 -23.65 5.78 5.39
C ALA A 145 -24.33 5.44 6.72
N GLN A 146 -24.83 4.21 6.85
CA GLN A 146 -25.62 3.79 8.01
C GLN A 146 -25.25 2.39 8.49
N THR A 147 -25.44 2.15 9.79
CA THR A 147 -25.36 0.82 10.40
C THR A 147 -26.36 0.67 11.54
N ASP A 148 -26.93 -0.52 11.66
CA ASP A 148 -27.79 -0.96 12.77
C ASP A 148 -26.98 -1.51 13.97
N PHE A 149 -25.78 -2.05 13.72
CA PHE A 149 -24.88 -2.55 14.78
C PHE A 149 -23.92 -1.49 15.32
N ASN A 150 -24.39 -0.66 16.25
CA ASN A 150 -23.56 0.35 16.92
C ASN A 150 -22.90 -0.13 18.22
N ASN A 151 -23.48 -1.14 18.88
CA ASN A 151 -23.04 -1.63 20.19
C ASN A 151 -22.93 -3.16 20.22
N VAL A 152 -22.16 -3.69 21.17
CA VAL A 152 -22.13 -5.12 21.48
C VAL A 152 -23.31 -5.51 22.39
N PRO A 153 -23.86 -6.72 22.27
CA PRO A 153 -24.98 -7.16 23.10
C PRO A 153 -24.47 -7.53 24.49
N THR A 154 -25.38 -7.55 25.48
CA THR A 154 -25.07 -7.97 26.86
C THR A 154 -25.13 -9.49 27.05
N SER A 155 -25.65 -10.22 26.07
CA SER A 155 -25.79 -11.68 26.06
C SER A 155 -25.61 -12.23 24.64
N PRO A 156 -25.41 -13.55 24.48
CA PRO A 156 -25.32 -14.17 23.17
C PRO A 156 -26.58 -13.93 22.32
N LEU A 157 -26.40 -13.60 21.04
CA LEU A 157 -27.51 -13.41 20.11
C LEU A 157 -28.33 -14.71 19.98
N PRO A 158 -29.66 -14.63 19.78
CA PRO A 158 -30.47 -15.80 19.45
C PRO A 158 -30.00 -16.51 18.17
N ALA A 159 -30.22 -17.82 18.09
CA ALA A 159 -30.06 -18.58 16.86
C ALA A 159 -30.86 -17.95 15.70
N GLY A 160 -30.27 -17.91 14.51
CA GLY A 160 -30.93 -17.35 13.30
C GLY A 160 -31.02 -15.82 13.26
N SER A 161 -30.35 -15.10 14.18
CA SER A 161 -30.32 -13.63 14.16
C SER A 161 -29.80 -13.11 12.80
N PRO A 162 -30.57 -12.28 12.06
CA PRO A 162 -30.25 -11.89 10.68
C PRO A 162 -29.12 -10.88 10.64
N TYR A 163 -28.19 -10.99 9.68
CA TYR A 163 -27.20 -9.94 9.40
C TYR A 163 -27.87 -8.58 9.13
N SER A 164 -27.08 -7.50 9.14
CA SER A 164 -27.59 -6.18 8.78
C SER A 164 -28.34 -6.23 7.45
N SER A 165 -29.54 -5.66 7.42
CA SER A 165 -30.31 -5.43 6.19
C SER A 165 -30.35 -3.95 5.81
N MET A 166 -29.54 -3.14 6.48
CA MET A 166 -29.45 -1.70 6.24
C MET A 166 -28.62 -1.45 5.00
N GLN A 167 -29.11 -0.58 4.12
CA GLN A 167 -28.30 -0.08 3.02
C GLN A 167 -27.10 0.67 3.60
N TRP A 168 -25.89 0.24 3.23
CA TRP A 168 -24.67 0.73 3.86
C TRP A 168 -24.40 2.21 3.58
N ALA A 169 -24.81 2.71 2.41
CA ALA A 169 -24.69 4.09 1.93
C ALA A 169 -25.63 4.36 0.72
N ASP A 170 -25.89 5.63 0.43
CA ASP A 170 -26.79 6.07 -0.65
C ASP A 170 -26.03 6.42 -1.94
N GLU A 171 -26.34 5.71 -3.02
CA GLU A 171 -25.79 5.94 -4.36
C GLU A 171 -26.17 7.30 -5.00
N ASN A 172 -27.14 8.02 -4.43
CA ASN A 172 -27.57 9.35 -4.88
C ASN A 172 -27.07 10.48 -3.96
N SER A 173 -26.23 10.14 -2.99
CA SER A 173 -25.60 11.10 -2.08
C SER A 173 -24.52 11.95 -2.77
N THR A 174 -23.91 12.87 -2.03
CA THR A 174 -22.80 13.70 -2.51
C THR A 174 -21.63 12.85 -3.04
N LEU A 175 -21.31 11.75 -2.36
CA LEU A 175 -20.29 10.79 -2.79
C LEU A 175 -20.91 9.52 -3.40
N GLY A 176 -22.09 9.64 -4.02
CA GLY A 176 -22.83 8.53 -4.59
C GLY A 176 -22.07 7.76 -5.69
N SER A 177 -21.19 8.43 -6.44
CA SER A 177 -20.29 7.80 -7.42
C SER A 177 -19.28 6.84 -6.75
N ALA A 178 -18.75 7.21 -5.58
CA ALA A 178 -17.89 6.34 -4.78
C ALA A 178 -18.66 5.12 -4.24
N VAL A 179 -19.89 5.33 -3.77
CA VAL A 179 -20.78 4.25 -3.30
C VAL A 179 -21.03 3.25 -4.43
N LYS A 180 -21.45 3.73 -5.61
CA LYS A 180 -21.68 2.90 -6.82
C LYS A 180 -20.46 2.08 -7.20
N LEU A 181 -19.26 2.66 -7.15
CA LEU A 181 -18.04 1.94 -7.52
C LEU A 181 -17.72 0.82 -6.52
N VAL A 182 -17.90 1.08 -5.22
CA VAL A 182 -17.76 0.05 -4.18
C VAL A 182 -18.79 -1.06 -4.37
N ASP A 183 -20.03 -0.72 -4.71
CA ASP A 183 -21.10 -1.70 -4.94
C ASP A 183 -20.83 -2.55 -6.18
N ILE A 184 -20.27 -2.00 -7.25
CA ILE A 184 -19.80 -2.79 -8.41
C ILE A 184 -18.64 -3.72 -8.02
N ALA A 185 -17.72 -3.26 -7.17
CA ALA A 185 -16.58 -4.06 -6.75
C ALA A 185 -17.00 -5.25 -5.87
N GLU A 186 -17.94 -5.06 -4.94
CA GLU A 186 -18.30 -6.04 -3.91
C GLU A 186 -19.59 -6.82 -4.20
N ASP A 187 -20.62 -6.20 -4.79
CA ASP A 187 -21.97 -6.78 -4.99
C ASP A 187 -22.29 -7.06 -6.48
N SER A 188 -21.27 -7.20 -7.34
CA SER A 188 -21.50 -7.62 -8.72
C SER A 188 -21.82 -9.12 -8.83
N ALA A 189 -22.42 -9.53 -9.96
CA ALA A 189 -22.69 -10.93 -10.28
C ALA A 189 -21.45 -11.84 -10.32
N TRP A 190 -20.26 -11.23 -10.41
CA TRP A 190 -18.97 -11.90 -10.53
C TRP A 190 -18.16 -11.84 -9.23
N SER A 191 -18.57 -10.99 -8.29
CA SER A 191 -17.93 -10.84 -6.98
C SER A 191 -18.33 -11.97 -6.03
N GLY A 192 -17.49 -12.18 -5.00
CA GLY A 192 -17.81 -13.05 -3.89
C GLY A 192 -17.36 -14.50 -4.01
N THR A 193 -17.62 -15.25 -2.93
CA THR A 193 -16.99 -16.56 -2.65
C THR A 193 -17.97 -17.72 -2.69
N GLY A 194 -19.24 -17.49 -3.06
CA GLY A 194 -20.28 -18.52 -3.04
C GLY A 194 -19.94 -19.73 -3.92
N THR A 195 -19.55 -19.47 -5.17
CA THR A 195 -19.17 -20.54 -6.11
C THR A 195 -17.90 -21.28 -5.67
N PRO A 196 -16.78 -20.59 -5.31
CA PRO A 196 -15.62 -21.27 -4.72
C PRO A 196 -15.94 -22.10 -3.47
N LYS A 197 -16.75 -21.59 -2.53
CA LYS A 197 -17.14 -22.32 -1.33
C LYS A 197 -17.91 -23.60 -1.64
N ALA A 198 -18.84 -23.52 -2.61
CA ALA A 198 -19.66 -24.66 -3.01
C ALA A 198 -18.84 -25.79 -3.64
N TYR A 199 -17.72 -25.47 -4.29
CA TYR A 199 -16.76 -26.45 -4.77
C TYR A 199 -15.85 -26.98 -3.65
N ILE A 200 -15.22 -26.08 -2.88
CA ILE A 200 -14.13 -26.41 -1.97
C ILE A 200 -14.60 -27.13 -0.70
N LYS A 201 -15.74 -26.72 -0.13
CA LYS A 201 -16.39 -27.41 1.00
C LYS A 201 -15.52 -27.65 2.26
N PHE A 202 -14.51 -26.81 2.51
CA PHE A 202 -13.66 -26.96 3.70
C PHE A 202 -14.41 -26.59 4.98
N THR A 203 -14.30 -27.40 6.02
CA THR A 203 -15.05 -27.24 7.29
C THR A 203 -14.52 -26.07 8.13
N ARG A 204 -15.40 -25.31 8.79
CA ARG A 204 -15.04 -24.20 9.70
C ARG A 204 -14.23 -24.66 10.92
N PRO A 205 -13.25 -23.86 11.40
CA PRO A 205 -12.34 -24.28 12.47
C PRO A 205 -13.06 -24.64 13.77
N TYR A 206 -14.09 -23.88 14.18
CA TYR A 206 -14.88 -24.21 15.38
C TYR A 206 -15.66 -25.52 15.29
N ARG A 207 -15.84 -26.09 14.09
CA ARG A 207 -16.43 -27.41 13.88
C ARG A 207 -15.37 -28.52 13.79
N GLN A 208 -14.11 -28.15 13.63
CA GLN A 208 -12.98 -29.08 13.61
C GLN A 208 -12.41 -29.32 15.01
N SER A 209 -12.49 -28.34 15.91
CA SER A 209 -12.06 -28.47 17.30
C SER A 209 -12.83 -27.53 18.23
N ASP A 210 -13.19 -28.05 19.40
CA ASP A 210 -13.76 -27.32 20.54
C ASP A 210 -12.78 -26.34 21.21
N GLN A 211 -11.48 -26.48 20.95
CA GLN A 211 -10.45 -25.56 21.43
C GLN A 211 -10.50 -24.21 20.70
N VAL A 212 -11.15 -24.13 19.54
CA VAL A 212 -11.38 -22.86 18.83
C VAL A 212 -12.50 -22.12 19.56
N LYS A 213 -12.16 -21.03 20.26
CA LYS A 213 -13.14 -20.24 21.00
C LYS A 213 -13.98 -19.40 20.04
N VAL A 214 -15.28 -19.65 20.05
CA VAL A 214 -16.26 -18.83 19.34
C VAL A 214 -16.47 -17.52 20.10
N ASN A 215 -16.65 -16.42 19.37
CA ASN A 215 -17.02 -15.14 19.98
C ASN A 215 -18.27 -15.33 20.88
N PRO A 216 -18.23 -14.92 22.16
CA PRO A 216 -19.31 -15.19 23.12
C PRO A 216 -20.67 -14.67 22.66
N TYR A 217 -20.69 -13.54 21.92
CA TYR A 217 -21.93 -12.95 21.40
C TYR A 217 -22.54 -13.72 20.22
N LEU A 218 -21.77 -14.59 19.58
CA LEU A 218 -22.14 -15.31 18.36
C LEU A 218 -22.34 -16.82 18.57
N THR A 219 -22.21 -17.31 19.81
CA THR A 219 -22.23 -18.75 20.12
C THR A 219 -23.47 -19.46 19.58
N ASN A 220 -24.69 -18.96 19.86
CA ASN A 220 -25.91 -19.59 19.36
C ASN A 220 -26.08 -19.44 17.83
N VAL A 221 -25.67 -18.30 17.27
CA VAL A 221 -25.71 -18.05 15.82
C VAL A 221 -24.82 -19.04 15.09
N MET A 222 -23.61 -19.28 15.60
CA MET A 222 -22.64 -20.21 15.00
C MET A 222 -23.00 -21.67 15.24
N ALA A 223 -23.61 -22.01 16.38
CA ALA A 223 -24.14 -23.34 16.65
C ALA A 223 -25.30 -23.70 15.71
N ALA A 224 -26.15 -22.74 15.38
CA ALA A 224 -27.29 -22.94 14.48
C ALA A 224 -26.95 -22.84 12.98
N ALA A 225 -25.72 -22.47 12.61
CA ALA A 225 -25.34 -22.30 11.21
C ALA A 225 -25.37 -23.63 10.44
N SER A 226 -25.87 -23.59 9.19
CA SER A 226 -25.96 -24.77 8.30
C SER A 226 -24.64 -25.51 8.17
N ALA A 227 -24.67 -26.86 8.05
CA ALA A 227 -23.49 -27.67 7.78
C ALA A 227 -22.77 -27.28 6.47
N THR A 228 -23.50 -26.70 5.51
CA THR A 228 -22.95 -26.18 4.24
C THR A 228 -22.33 -24.80 4.36
N ASP A 229 -22.30 -24.20 5.55
CA ASP A 229 -21.58 -22.97 5.82
C ASP A 229 -20.07 -23.24 5.93
N TYR A 230 -19.38 -23.20 4.79
CA TYR A 230 -17.98 -23.59 4.65
C TYR A 230 -16.98 -22.48 5.00
N ASP A 231 -15.76 -22.86 5.33
CA ASP A 231 -14.66 -21.98 5.72
C ASP A 231 -14.02 -21.26 4.52
N PHE A 232 -13.48 -22.02 3.57
CA PHE A 232 -12.58 -21.48 2.55
C PHE A 232 -13.32 -21.16 1.23
N PRO A 233 -13.02 -20.03 0.57
CA PRO A 233 -12.30 -18.84 1.09
C PRO A 233 -13.23 -17.94 1.92
N SER A 234 -12.71 -17.02 2.72
CA SER A 234 -13.54 -16.15 3.58
C SER A 234 -14.24 -15.03 2.81
N GLY A 235 -15.57 -15.08 2.70
CA GLY A 235 -16.36 -14.05 2.01
C GLY A 235 -16.29 -12.66 2.65
N HIS A 236 -16.30 -12.55 3.98
CA HIS A 236 -16.14 -11.25 4.65
C HIS A 236 -14.77 -10.64 4.38
N THR A 237 -13.73 -11.48 4.25
CA THR A 237 -12.39 -10.98 3.90
C THR A 237 -12.35 -10.52 2.46
N THR A 238 -12.94 -11.28 1.53
CA THR A 238 -13.07 -10.91 0.11
C THR A 238 -13.72 -9.53 -0.05
N ALA A 239 -14.92 -9.36 0.51
CA ALA A 239 -15.63 -8.08 0.50
C ALA A 239 -14.82 -6.94 1.15
N ALA A 240 -14.06 -7.23 2.20
CA ALA A 240 -13.25 -6.23 2.87
C ALA A 240 -12.09 -5.72 1.99
N PHE A 241 -11.46 -6.61 1.23
CA PHE A 241 -10.42 -6.21 0.28
C PHE A 241 -11.01 -5.55 -0.98
N GLU A 242 -12.14 -6.03 -1.49
CA GLU A 242 -12.90 -5.37 -2.59
C GLU A 242 -13.26 -3.92 -2.22
N THR A 243 -13.86 -3.73 -1.04
CA THR A 243 -14.25 -2.41 -0.57
C THR A 243 -13.03 -1.56 -0.24
N GLY A 244 -12.13 -2.06 0.62
CA GLY A 244 -11.07 -1.25 1.19
C GLY A 244 -9.99 -0.87 0.18
N GLU A 245 -9.68 -1.72 -0.80
CA GLU A 245 -8.78 -1.36 -1.89
C GLU A 245 -9.44 -0.40 -2.89
N THR A 246 -10.74 -0.53 -3.16
CA THR A 246 -11.49 0.46 -3.95
C THR A 246 -11.49 1.83 -3.28
N LEU A 247 -11.79 1.90 -1.98
CA LEU A 247 -11.71 3.14 -1.21
C LEU A 247 -10.28 3.69 -1.15
N ALA A 248 -9.27 2.83 -1.05
CA ALA A 248 -7.86 3.24 -1.08
C ALA A 248 -7.45 3.82 -2.45
N TYR A 249 -8.03 3.30 -3.54
CA TYR A 249 -7.87 3.88 -4.87
C TYR A 249 -8.53 5.27 -4.94
N LEU A 250 -9.72 5.45 -4.38
CA LEU A 250 -10.44 6.72 -4.39
C LEU A 250 -9.81 7.79 -3.49
N PHE A 251 -9.23 7.39 -2.35
CA PHE A 251 -8.63 8.28 -1.36
C PHE A 251 -7.23 7.80 -0.91
N PRO A 252 -6.21 7.92 -1.79
CA PRO A 252 -4.88 7.37 -1.56
C PRO A 252 -4.13 8.01 -0.37
N GLU A 253 -4.59 9.16 0.13
CA GLU A 253 -4.11 9.79 1.38
C GLU A 253 -4.22 8.83 2.58
N ARG A 254 -5.18 7.90 2.54
CA ARG A 254 -5.44 6.90 3.58
C ARG A 254 -5.18 5.46 3.09
N TYR A 255 -4.43 5.29 1.99
CA TYR A 255 -4.24 4.00 1.33
C TYR A 255 -3.82 2.88 2.29
N GLN A 256 -2.75 3.13 3.07
CA GLN A 256 -2.20 2.15 4.01
C GLN A 256 -3.16 1.82 5.16
N GLN A 257 -3.94 2.80 5.63
CA GLN A 257 -4.92 2.62 6.69
C GLN A 257 -6.11 1.78 6.22
N LEU A 258 -6.62 2.05 5.02
CA LEU A 258 -7.75 1.33 4.42
C LEU A 258 -7.41 -0.14 4.14
N ILE A 259 -6.26 -0.43 3.55
CA ILE A 259 -5.83 -1.84 3.36
C ILE A 259 -5.48 -2.52 4.69
N THR A 260 -5.01 -1.77 5.70
CA THR A 260 -4.79 -2.32 7.05
C THR A 260 -6.12 -2.70 7.69
N ARG A 261 -7.15 -1.86 7.58
CA ARG A 261 -8.51 -2.17 8.06
C ARG A 261 -9.10 -3.37 7.31
N SER A 262 -8.86 -3.48 6.00
CA SER A 262 -9.25 -4.64 5.20
C SER A 262 -8.66 -5.95 5.75
N SER A 263 -7.36 -5.95 6.03
CA SER A 263 -6.69 -7.11 6.66
C SER A 263 -7.23 -7.40 8.06
N GLU A 264 -7.64 -6.36 8.81
CA GLU A 264 -8.18 -6.51 10.16
C GLU A 264 -9.57 -7.13 10.16
N VAL A 265 -10.42 -6.80 9.19
CA VAL A 265 -11.71 -7.47 9.03
C VAL A 265 -11.52 -8.98 8.86
N GLY A 266 -10.53 -9.39 8.07
CA GLY A 266 -10.13 -10.80 7.96
C GLY A 266 -9.67 -11.40 9.30
N TYR A 267 -8.78 -10.71 10.00
CA TYR A 267 -8.30 -11.13 11.33
C TYR A 267 -9.44 -11.26 12.35
N ASP A 268 -10.41 -10.36 12.31
CA ASP A 268 -11.63 -10.38 13.12
C ASP A 268 -12.48 -11.63 12.87
N ARG A 269 -12.44 -12.21 11.66
CA ARG A 269 -13.12 -13.48 11.37
C ARG A 269 -12.43 -14.68 12.02
N VAL A 270 -11.11 -14.62 12.20
CA VAL A 270 -10.35 -15.63 12.95
C VAL A 270 -10.61 -15.48 14.43
N LEU A 271 -10.56 -14.25 14.97
CA LEU A 271 -10.90 -13.95 16.37
C LEU A 271 -12.32 -14.41 16.72
N ALA A 272 -13.27 -14.30 15.79
CA ALA A 272 -14.63 -14.77 16.02
C ALA A 272 -14.76 -16.31 16.08
N GLY A 273 -13.70 -17.05 15.75
CA GLY A 273 -13.69 -18.51 15.61
C GLY A 273 -14.36 -19.00 14.31
N ARG A 274 -14.77 -18.09 13.43
CA ARG A 274 -15.59 -18.41 12.25
C ARG A 274 -14.76 -18.85 11.06
N HIS A 275 -13.61 -18.21 10.81
CA HIS A 275 -12.73 -18.52 9.69
C HIS A 275 -11.31 -18.90 10.12
N SER A 276 -10.66 -19.76 9.34
CA SER A 276 -9.24 -20.08 9.55
C SER A 276 -8.30 -19.05 8.88
N PRO A 277 -7.04 -18.92 9.32
CA PRO A 277 -6.03 -18.09 8.66
C PRO A 277 -5.92 -18.32 7.16
N LEU A 278 -5.85 -19.58 6.69
CA LEU A 278 -5.79 -19.88 5.26
C LEU A 278 -7.05 -19.39 4.51
N ALA A 279 -8.24 -19.51 5.10
CA ALA A 279 -9.47 -18.99 4.49
C ALA A 279 -9.47 -17.48 4.37
N VAL A 280 -8.93 -16.77 5.36
CA VAL A 280 -8.78 -15.31 5.32
C VAL A 280 -7.73 -14.91 4.28
N MET A 281 -6.59 -15.60 4.20
CA MET A 281 -5.58 -15.36 3.16
C MET A 281 -6.14 -15.62 1.75
N GLY A 282 -6.94 -16.67 1.56
CA GLY A 282 -7.65 -16.94 0.30
C GLY A 282 -8.71 -15.88 -0.03
N GLY A 283 -9.41 -15.35 0.98
CA GLY A 283 -10.36 -14.25 0.82
C GLY A 283 -9.69 -12.98 0.30
N ARG A 284 -8.52 -12.62 0.86
CA ARG A 284 -7.68 -11.53 0.34
C ARG A 284 -7.29 -11.76 -1.12
N VAL A 285 -6.83 -12.95 -1.47
CA VAL A 285 -6.37 -13.25 -2.85
C VAL A 285 -7.48 -12.99 -3.86
N ILE A 286 -8.71 -13.49 -3.62
CA ILE A 286 -9.85 -13.20 -4.51
C ILE A 286 -10.18 -11.72 -4.49
N GLY A 287 -10.31 -11.12 -3.30
CA GLY A 287 -10.74 -9.73 -3.18
C GLY A 287 -9.82 -8.78 -3.93
N THR A 288 -8.50 -8.92 -3.77
CA THR A 288 -7.52 -8.11 -4.49
C THR A 288 -7.57 -8.34 -6.01
N ALA A 289 -7.73 -9.59 -6.46
CA ALA A 289 -7.85 -9.90 -7.88
C ALA A 289 -9.13 -9.33 -8.49
N MET A 290 -10.24 -9.36 -7.75
CA MET A 290 -11.53 -8.79 -8.14
C MET A 290 -11.48 -7.26 -8.19
N THR A 291 -10.91 -6.60 -7.19
CA THR A 291 -10.69 -5.14 -7.22
C THR A 291 -9.91 -4.73 -8.46
N ALA A 292 -8.79 -5.41 -8.74
CA ALA A 292 -7.98 -5.11 -9.90
C ALA A 292 -8.76 -5.33 -11.22
N ALA A 293 -9.57 -6.39 -11.30
CA ALA A 293 -10.42 -6.65 -12.47
C ALA A 293 -11.47 -5.53 -12.66
N THR A 294 -12.18 -5.16 -11.59
CA THR A 294 -13.18 -4.08 -11.60
C THR A 294 -12.58 -2.74 -12.03
N LEU A 295 -11.38 -2.40 -11.52
CA LEU A 295 -10.70 -1.14 -11.85
C LEU A 295 -10.08 -1.13 -13.27
N ASN A 296 -9.82 -2.30 -13.86
CA ASN A 296 -9.36 -2.42 -15.24
C ASN A 296 -10.51 -2.59 -16.25
N ASP A 297 -11.75 -2.86 -15.81
CA ASP A 297 -12.86 -3.05 -16.72
C ASP A 297 -13.17 -1.72 -17.47
N PRO A 298 -13.09 -1.70 -18.81
CA PRO A 298 -13.40 -0.50 -19.59
C PRO A 298 -14.81 0.04 -19.36
N ASP A 299 -15.78 -0.82 -19.00
CA ASP A 299 -17.17 -0.43 -18.71
C ASP A 299 -17.25 0.48 -17.48
N ASN A 300 -16.31 0.35 -16.54
CA ASN A 300 -16.28 1.13 -15.30
C ASN A 300 -15.47 2.43 -15.43
N LYS A 301 -14.77 2.66 -16.55
CA LYS A 301 -13.77 3.73 -16.69
C LYS A 301 -14.31 5.12 -16.37
N GLN A 302 -15.53 5.43 -16.83
CA GLN A 302 -16.17 6.72 -16.57
C GLN A 302 -16.47 6.88 -15.07
N LEU A 303 -17.14 5.89 -14.48
CA LEU A 303 -17.49 5.89 -13.06
C LEU A 303 -16.25 5.98 -12.16
N ILE A 304 -15.17 5.26 -12.47
CA ILE A 304 -13.91 5.33 -11.72
C ILE A 304 -13.35 6.75 -11.72
N SER A 305 -13.38 7.42 -12.87
CA SER A 305 -12.91 8.81 -12.99
C SER A 305 -13.79 9.77 -12.19
N GLU A 306 -15.10 9.63 -12.28
CA GLU A 306 -16.07 10.46 -11.54
C GLU A 306 -15.93 10.25 -10.03
N ALA A 307 -15.97 8.99 -9.57
CA ALA A 307 -15.81 8.63 -8.17
C ALA A 307 -14.50 9.15 -7.57
N TYR A 308 -13.38 9.04 -8.29
CA TYR A 308 -12.11 9.57 -7.82
C TYR A 308 -12.16 11.10 -7.70
N GLN A 309 -12.67 11.80 -8.71
CA GLN A 309 -12.76 13.25 -8.69
C GLN A 309 -13.66 13.78 -7.58
N ASP A 310 -14.84 13.19 -7.40
CA ASP A 310 -15.80 13.56 -6.35
C ASP A 310 -15.19 13.32 -4.96
N THR A 311 -14.60 12.13 -4.75
CA THR A 311 -13.95 11.78 -3.47
C THR A 311 -12.82 12.77 -3.14
N GLN A 312 -11.96 13.08 -4.10
CA GLN A 312 -10.86 14.02 -3.90
C GLN A 312 -11.34 15.45 -3.62
N LYS A 313 -12.38 15.89 -4.34
CA LYS A 313 -12.96 17.22 -4.17
C LYS A 313 -13.58 17.40 -2.78
N ASP A 314 -14.37 16.43 -2.34
CA ASP A 314 -15.19 16.59 -1.13
C ASP A 314 -14.46 16.14 0.14
N LEU A 315 -13.62 15.09 0.10
CA LEU A 315 -12.94 14.60 1.31
C LEU A 315 -11.58 15.24 1.59
N ALA A 316 -10.80 15.64 0.58
CA ALA A 316 -9.39 16.03 0.80
C ALA A 316 -9.22 17.18 1.80
N ASN A 317 -10.24 18.03 1.94
CA ASN A 317 -10.26 19.18 2.86
C ASN A 317 -11.17 19.00 4.07
N ALA A 318 -11.74 17.80 4.28
CA ALA A 318 -12.73 17.52 5.31
C ALA A 318 -12.15 16.81 6.55
N GLU A 319 -10.87 17.01 6.84
CA GLU A 319 -10.19 16.40 7.99
C GLU A 319 -10.78 16.90 9.32
N ASP A 320 -11.37 15.99 10.10
CA ASP A 320 -11.75 16.25 11.50
C ASP A 320 -10.68 15.71 12.45
N LYS A 321 -9.82 16.60 12.94
CA LYS A 321 -8.71 16.26 13.87
C LYS A 321 -9.18 15.79 15.24
N SER A 322 -10.46 15.98 15.59
CA SER A 322 -11.03 15.48 16.83
C SER A 322 -11.54 14.04 16.71
N ALA A 323 -11.76 13.56 15.48
CA ALA A 323 -12.21 12.20 15.25
C ALA A 323 -11.12 11.18 15.60
N GLN A 324 -11.58 10.02 16.10
CA GLN A 324 -10.70 8.92 16.48
C GLN A 324 -10.01 8.33 15.23
N ASP A 325 -8.68 8.15 15.30
CA ASP A 325 -7.91 7.48 14.27
C ASP A 325 -7.15 6.27 14.83
N SER A 326 -7.81 5.11 14.81
CA SER A 326 -7.25 3.82 15.22
C SER A 326 -6.11 3.33 14.33
N PHE A 327 -5.90 3.97 13.17
CA PHE A 327 -4.85 3.63 12.20
C PHE A 327 -3.82 4.77 12.01
N SER A 328 -3.73 5.69 12.97
CA SER A 328 -2.77 6.82 12.91
C SER A 328 -1.31 6.38 13.06
N ASP A 329 -1.04 5.27 13.76
CA ASP A 329 0.33 4.77 13.98
C ASP A 329 0.82 3.87 12.85
N TYR A 330 1.74 4.41 12.04
CA TYR A 330 2.30 3.71 10.88
C TYR A 330 3.00 2.38 11.25
N GLN A 331 3.75 2.34 12.37
CA GLN A 331 4.53 1.15 12.74
C GLN A 331 3.63 0.00 13.18
N THR A 332 2.56 0.32 13.91
CA THR A 332 1.52 -0.63 14.30
C THR A 332 0.80 -1.17 13.06
N ASN A 333 0.43 -0.32 12.11
CA ASN A 333 -0.19 -0.76 10.85
C ASN A 333 0.76 -1.67 10.06
N LEU A 334 2.03 -1.28 9.89
CA LEU A 334 3.03 -2.07 9.18
C LEU A 334 3.19 -3.45 9.82
N LYS A 335 3.35 -3.51 11.16
CA LYS A 335 3.48 -4.77 11.90
C LYS A 335 2.24 -5.65 11.72
N ASN A 336 1.05 -5.08 11.92
CA ASN A 336 -0.21 -5.82 11.87
C ASN A 336 -0.51 -6.33 10.47
N TYR A 337 -0.38 -5.48 9.45
CA TYR A 337 -0.59 -5.89 8.06
C TYR A 337 0.42 -6.95 7.65
N THR A 338 1.72 -6.77 7.95
CA THR A 338 2.78 -7.74 7.63
C THR A 338 2.51 -9.10 8.27
N TYR A 339 2.13 -9.13 9.55
CA TYR A 339 1.74 -10.39 10.21
C TYR A 339 0.57 -11.06 9.49
N ARG A 340 -0.47 -10.30 9.13
CA ARG A 340 -1.68 -10.81 8.46
C ARG A 340 -1.45 -11.20 6.99
N LEU A 341 -0.28 -10.91 6.41
CA LEU A 341 0.06 -11.40 5.08
C LEU A 341 0.28 -12.92 5.07
N THR A 342 0.77 -13.48 6.17
CA THR A 342 1.15 -14.91 6.29
C THR A 342 0.70 -15.57 7.58
N TYR A 343 0.10 -14.85 8.54
CA TYR A 343 -0.31 -15.36 9.86
C TYR A 343 0.80 -16.12 10.62
N GLY A 344 2.06 -15.78 10.32
CA GLY A 344 3.23 -16.44 10.88
C GLY A 344 3.40 -17.90 10.47
N PHE A 345 2.79 -18.35 9.36
CA PHE A 345 3.16 -19.62 8.73
C PHE A 345 4.63 -19.57 8.30
N SER A 346 5.31 -20.71 8.36
CA SER A 346 6.62 -20.88 7.72
C SER A 346 6.46 -21.23 6.24
N PRO A 347 7.48 -21.00 5.39
CA PRO A 347 7.47 -21.53 4.03
C PRO A 347 7.33 -23.06 4.03
N ILE A 348 6.46 -23.57 3.17
CA ILE A 348 6.19 -25.00 2.93
C ILE A 348 6.47 -25.43 1.49
N GLY A 349 6.76 -24.48 0.61
CA GLY A 349 7.09 -24.68 -0.81
C GLY A 349 8.48 -24.16 -1.17
N ASP A 350 8.75 -24.07 -2.46
CA ASP A 350 10.01 -23.55 -3.00
C ASP A 350 10.16 -22.05 -2.69
N THR A 351 11.23 -21.69 -1.98
CA THR A 351 11.55 -20.32 -1.56
C THR A 351 12.40 -19.54 -2.57
N THR A 352 12.67 -20.12 -3.75
CA THR A 352 13.57 -19.55 -4.77
C THR A 352 12.84 -19.05 -6.02
N LYS A 353 11.51 -19.14 -6.07
CA LYS A 353 10.75 -18.72 -7.24
C LYS A 353 10.81 -17.19 -7.42
N PRO A 354 11.05 -16.69 -8.64
CA PRO A 354 10.99 -15.27 -8.92
C PRO A 354 9.60 -14.72 -8.58
N MET A 355 9.54 -13.44 -8.21
CA MET A 355 8.26 -12.74 -8.04
C MET A 355 7.54 -12.68 -9.39
N VAL A 356 6.22 -12.86 -9.37
CA VAL A 356 5.36 -12.63 -10.54
C VAL A 356 4.33 -11.60 -10.11
N VAL A 357 4.12 -10.59 -10.94
CA VAL A 357 3.06 -9.61 -10.73
C VAL A 357 1.90 -9.96 -11.66
N PRO A 358 0.67 -10.12 -11.15
CA PRO A 358 -0.48 -10.43 -11.98
C PRO A 358 -0.73 -9.36 -13.06
N LYS A 359 -1.31 -9.75 -14.20
CA LYS A 359 -1.74 -8.78 -15.23
C LYS A 359 -2.75 -7.81 -14.62
N GLY A 360 -2.56 -6.50 -14.85
CA GLY A 360 -3.50 -5.46 -14.41
C GLY A 360 -3.37 -5.02 -12.94
N ALA A 361 -2.55 -5.68 -12.13
CA ALA A 361 -2.36 -5.32 -10.71
C ALA A 361 -1.80 -3.90 -10.51
N GLU A 362 -1.19 -3.29 -11.53
CA GLU A 362 -0.68 -1.91 -11.52
C GLU A 362 -1.75 -0.88 -11.17
N VAL A 363 -3.01 -1.15 -11.54
CA VAL A 363 -4.14 -0.26 -11.26
C VAL A 363 -4.31 0.00 -9.77
N LEU A 364 -3.95 -0.98 -8.92
CA LEU A 364 -4.05 -0.89 -7.46
C LEU A 364 -3.15 0.18 -6.86
N LEU A 365 -2.13 0.65 -7.60
CA LEU A 365 -1.23 1.74 -7.18
C LEU A 365 -1.43 3.02 -8.00
N GLN A 366 -2.35 3.05 -8.97
CA GLN A 366 -2.42 4.12 -9.96
C GLN A 366 -2.65 5.50 -9.33
N THR A 367 -3.57 5.63 -8.38
CA THR A 367 -3.85 6.91 -7.70
C THR A 367 -2.88 7.20 -6.57
N ARG A 368 -2.30 6.15 -5.95
CA ARG A 368 -1.27 6.30 -4.91
C ARG A 368 0.07 6.75 -5.48
N LEU A 369 0.46 6.26 -6.66
CA LEU A 369 1.71 6.58 -7.34
C LEU A 369 1.43 7.11 -8.77
N PRO A 370 0.72 8.26 -8.90
CA PRO A 370 0.17 8.73 -10.18
C PRO A 370 1.22 9.25 -11.16
N TYR A 371 2.42 9.56 -10.67
CA TYR A 371 3.56 10.02 -11.47
C TYR A 371 4.39 8.87 -12.06
N LEU A 372 4.09 7.61 -11.71
CA LEU A 372 4.70 6.43 -12.30
C LEU A 372 3.87 5.95 -13.51
N ASN A 373 4.52 5.28 -14.46
CA ASN A 373 3.82 4.54 -15.52
C ASN A 373 3.46 3.11 -15.04
N ASP A 374 2.76 2.34 -15.87
CA ASP A 374 2.37 0.96 -15.52
C ASP A 374 3.58 0.07 -15.26
N THR A 375 4.60 0.09 -16.13
CA THR A 375 5.82 -0.72 -15.95
C THR A 375 6.51 -0.45 -14.62
N GLN A 376 6.56 0.81 -14.18
CA GLN A 376 7.13 1.20 -12.90
C GLN A 376 6.25 0.79 -11.72
N ARG A 377 4.92 0.92 -11.81
CA ARG A 377 4.02 0.40 -10.77
C ARG A 377 4.14 -1.11 -10.65
N ARG A 378 4.30 -1.82 -11.77
CA ARG A 378 4.60 -3.24 -11.81
C ARG A 378 5.95 -3.56 -11.16
N GLU A 379 7.00 -2.80 -11.43
CA GLU A 379 8.30 -2.95 -10.75
C GLU A 379 8.18 -2.69 -9.23
N VAL A 380 7.38 -1.71 -8.81
CA VAL A 380 7.09 -1.48 -7.39
C VAL A 380 6.41 -2.71 -6.77
N LEU A 381 5.38 -3.26 -7.40
CA LEU A 381 4.70 -4.48 -6.93
C LEU A 381 5.66 -5.69 -6.90
N PHE A 382 6.52 -5.81 -7.91
CA PHE A 382 7.52 -6.88 -8.01
C PHE A 382 8.54 -6.81 -6.87
N THR A 383 9.15 -5.65 -6.68
CA THR A 383 10.26 -5.45 -5.72
C THR A 383 9.79 -5.35 -4.26
N THR A 384 8.48 -5.19 -4.04
CA THR A 384 7.88 -5.18 -2.71
C THR A 384 7.11 -6.46 -2.36
N GLY A 385 6.95 -7.36 -3.33
CA GLY A 385 6.26 -8.64 -3.17
C GLY A 385 6.87 -9.54 -2.10
N LEU A 386 6.05 -10.46 -1.59
CA LEU A 386 6.49 -11.47 -0.64
C LEU A 386 7.45 -12.47 -1.30
N PRO A 387 8.42 -13.04 -0.55
CA PRO A 387 9.14 -14.22 -0.99
C PRO A 387 8.19 -15.40 -1.25
N SER A 388 8.60 -16.32 -2.13
CA SER A 388 7.82 -17.52 -2.44
C SER A 388 7.84 -18.56 -1.32
N GLY A 389 6.98 -19.57 -1.45
CA GLY A 389 6.98 -20.77 -0.62
C GLY A 389 6.09 -20.69 0.62
N TYR A 390 5.55 -19.52 0.98
CA TYR A 390 4.55 -19.43 2.04
C TYR A 390 3.20 -20.04 1.58
N PRO A 391 2.38 -20.56 2.51
CA PRO A 391 1.02 -20.97 2.16
C PRO A 391 0.26 -19.83 1.49
N MET A 392 -0.53 -20.15 0.46
CA MET A 392 -1.31 -19.20 -0.34
C MET A 392 -0.54 -18.15 -1.14
N THR A 393 0.80 -18.15 -1.18
CA THR A 393 1.58 -17.16 -1.94
C THR A 393 2.00 -17.64 -3.33
N ASP A 394 2.02 -18.94 -3.58
CA ASP A 394 2.51 -19.50 -4.85
C ASP A 394 1.40 -19.78 -5.87
N ASP A 395 0.38 -18.92 -5.95
CA ASP A 395 -0.55 -18.94 -7.09
C ASP A 395 0.18 -18.54 -8.38
N THR A 396 -0.32 -18.98 -9.54
CA THR A 396 0.41 -18.87 -10.81
C THR A 396 0.64 -17.42 -11.25
N GLU A 397 -0.35 -16.54 -11.03
CA GLU A 397 -0.26 -15.14 -11.44
C GLU A 397 0.49 -14.27 -10.41
N GLY A 398 0.52 -14.69 -9.14
CA GLY A 398 1.22 -14.01 -8.05
C GLY A 398 0.35 -13.09 -7.18
N TRP A 399 -0.98 -13.25 -7.20
CA TRP A 399 -1.92 -12.45 -6.41
C TRP A 399 -1.64 -12.57 -4.90
N GLY A 400 -1.32 -13.76 -4.42
CA GLY A 400 -1.01 -14.05 -3.02
C GLY A 400 0.31 -13.44 -2.53
N ARG A 401 1.18 -12.98 -3.43
CA ARG A 401 2.47 -12.35 -3.09
C ARG A 401 2.43 -10.84 -3.05
N LEU A 402 1.34 -10.21 -3.47
CA LEU A 402 1.24 -8.75 -3.42
C LEU A 402 1.32 -8.24 -1.97
N ASN A 403 2.15 -7.23 -1.74
CA ASN A 403 2.26 -6.52 -0.48
C ASN A 403 1.96 -5.04 -0.71
N LEU A 404 0.67 -4.70 -0.81
CA LEU A 404 0.22 -3.36 -1.16
C LEU A 404 0.62 -2.30 -0.12
N PHE A 405 0.75 -2.69 1.15
CA PHE A 405 1.23 -1.78 2.20
C PHE A 405 2.66 -1.32 1.95
N LYS A 406 3.54 -2.26 1.59
CA LYS A 406 4.93 -1.94 1.25
C LYS A 406 5.00 -1.24 -0.11
N ALA A 407 4.22 -1.67 -1.10
CA ALA A 407 4.17 -1.07 -2.43
C ALA A 407 3.77 0.43 -2.42
N ALA A 408 2.84 0.81 -1.56
CA ALA A 408 2.44 2.22 -1.38
C ALA A 408 3.56 3.15 -0.86
N ASN A 409 4.70 2.60 -0.43
CA ASN A 409 5.89 3.34 -0.02
C ASN A 409 6.93 3.51 -1.15
N GLY A 410 6.59 3.17 -2.40
CA GLY A 410 7.49 3.23 -3.55
C GLY A 410 8.28 1.93 -3.78
N PHE A 411 9.35 2.00 -4.55
CA PHE A 411 10.18 0.84 -4.95
C PHE A 411 10.80 0.13 -3.73
N GLY A 412 10.96 -1.19 -3.80
CA GLY A 412 11.82 -1.95 -2.86
C GLY A 412 13.25 -2.14 -3.38
N GLU A 413 13.41 -2.05 -4.69
CA GLU A 413 14.66 -2.21 -5.41
C GLU A 413 14.56 -1.41 -6.72
N PHE A 414 15.67 -0.88 -7.22
CA PHE A 414 15.79 -0.44 -8.60
C PHE A 414 16.47 -1.55 -9.42
N LEU A 415 15.67 -2.26 -10.22
CA LEU A 415 16.18 -3.30 -11.10
C LEU A 415 17.09 -2.70 -12.18
N ASN A 416 16.73 -1.51 -12.67
CA ASN A 416 17.53 -0.66 -13.55
C ASN A 416 17.34 0.82 -13.19
N ASP A 417 18.05 1.69 -13.91
CA ASP A 417 17.89 3.14 -13.76
C ASP A 417 16.41 3.56 -13.96
N THR A 418 15.87 4.23 -12.96
CA THR A 418 14.48 4.65 -12.89
C THR A 418 14.37 6.16 -12.98
N THR A 419 13.55 6.65 -13.92
CA THR A 419 13.24 8.10 -14.02
C THR A 419 11.86 8.39 -13.47
N VAL A 420 11.75 9.36 -12.55
CA VAL A 420 10.50 9.81 -11.94
C VAL A 420 10.26 11.27 -12.33
N ASN A 421 9.13 11.53 -13.00
CA ASN A 421 8.74 12.86 -13.44
C ASN A 421 7.49 13.34 -12.67
N MET A 422 7.70 14.22 -11.68
CA MET A 422 6.64 14.71 -10.80
C MET A 422 6.22 16.14 -11.18
N ASP A 423 4.93 16.44 -11.15
CA ASP A 423 4.36 17.71 -11.58
C ASP A 423 3.64 18.41 -10.43
N ALA A 424 4.26 19.48 -9.92
CA ALA A 424 3.74 20.30 -8.83
C ALA A 424 2.38 20.93 -9.15
N SER A 425 2.08 21.22 -10.42
CA SER A 425 0.83 21.88 -10.82
C SER A 425 -0.41 20.98 -10.69
N LYS A 426 -0.21 19.65 -10.62
CA LYS A 426 -1.29 18.66 -10.49
C LYS A 426 -1.72 18.39 -9.06
N GLY A 427 -1.05 18.94 -8.05
CA GLY A 427 -1.37 18.72 -6.64
C GLY A 427 -1.18 17.26 -6.18
N GLY A 428 -1.63 16.97 -4.96
CA GLY A 428 -1.59 15.63 -4.35
C GLY A 428 -0.23 14.93 -4.49
N PHE A 429 -0.25 13.63 -4.74
CA PHE A 429 0.96 12.83 -4.94
C PHE A 429 1.74 13.15 -6.22
N ASN A 430 1.13 13.79 -7.23
CA ASN A 430 1.89 14.29 -8.38
C ASN A 430 2.84 15.42 -7.98
N ALA A 431 2.43 16.24 -7.00
CA ALA A 431 3.21 17.38 -6.54
C ALA A 431 4.26 17.00 -5.49
N ALA A 432 3.92 16.14 -4.54
CA ALA A 432 4.83 15.72 -3.49
C ALA A 432 4.53 14.29 -3.00
N ASP A 433 5.57 13.49 -2.79
CA ASP A 433 5.44 12.15 -2.22
C ASP A 433 6.68 11.77 -1.37
N THR A 434 6.52 10.77 -0.50
CA THR A 434 7.58 10.20 0.32
C THR A 434 7.70 8.71 0.08
N TRP A 435 8.87 8.26 -0.37
CA TRP A 435 9.22 6.85 -0.41
C TRP A 435 9.86 6.41 0.90
N LYS A 436 9.27 5.39 1.53
CA LYS A 436 9.67 4.90 2.86
C LYS A 436 10.37 3.56 2.86
N ASN A 437 10.37 2.86 1.73
CA ASN A 437 11.08 1.59 1.62
C ASN A 437 12.59 1.83 1.62
N ASP A 438 13.32 0.86 2.19
CA ASP A 438 14.75 0.74 1.95
C ASP A 438 14.94 0.24 0.51
N ILE A 439 15.51 1.08 -0.35
CA ILE A 439 15.66 0.79 -1.78
C ILE A 439 17.06 0.23 -2.04
N SER A 440 17.10 -0.99 -2.59
CA SER A 440 18.33 -1.68 -2.99
C SER A 440 18.46 -1.74 -4.53
N GLY A 441 19.38 -2.57 -5.04
CA GLY A 441 19.49 -2.86 -6.48
C GLY A 441 20.67 -2.22 -7.18
N ASN A 442 20.84 -2.54 -8.46
CA ASN A 442 21.93 -2.02 -9.27
C ASN A 442 21.57 -0.68 -9.96
N GLY A 443 20.28 -0.39 -10.13
CA GLY A 443 19.80 0.84 -10.76
C GLY A 443 20.00 2.10 -9.94
N GLY A 444 19.85 3.25 -10.61
CA GLY A 444 19.88 4.59 -10.04
C GLY A 444 18.54 5.33 -10.17
N LEU A 445 18.49 6.54 -9.61
CA LEU A 445 17.32 7.39 -9.62
C LEU A 445 17.58 8.67 -10.42
N THR A 446 16.72 8.95 -11.40
CA THR A 446 16.64 10.27 -12.03
C THR A 446 15.34 10.97 -11.62
N LYS A 447 15.45 12.08 -10.88
CA LYS A 447 14.31 12.92 -10.48
C LYS A 447 14.17 14.11 -11.42
N GLU A 448 13.05 14.17 -12.12
CA GLU A 448 12.66 15.21 -13.08
C GLU A 448 11.29 15.81 -12.71
N GLY A 449 10.89 16.85 -13.45
CA GLY A 449 9.64 17.57 -13.22
C GLY A 449 9.68 18.51 -12.01
N THR A 450 8.64 19.32 -11.85
CA THR A 450 8.58 20.41 -10.86
C THR A 450 8.27 19.95 -9.43
N GLY A 451 7.75 18.73 -9.24
CA GLY A 451 7.35 18.20 -7.93
C GLY A 451 8.51 17.80 -7.00
N SER A 452 8.17 17.35 -5.79
CA SER A 452 9.11 16.97 -4.73
C SER A 452 9.03 15.48 -4.38
N LEU A 453 10.18 14.82 -4.25
CA LEU A 453 10.27 13.44 -3.77
C LEU A 453 11.14 13.38 -2.50
N SER A 454 10.59 12.86 -1.40
CA SER A 454 11.35 12.56 -0.18
C SER A 454 11.77 11.10 -0.14
N LEU A 455 13.05 10.85 0.17
CA LEU A 455 13.60 9.50 0.38
C LEU A 455 13.87 9.28 1.86
N LEU A 456 13.05 8.44 2.50
CA LEU A 456 13.10 8.16 3.93
C LEU A 456 13.81 6.84 4.28
N GLY A 457 13.90 5.90 3.35
CA GLY A 457 14.56 4.61 3.56
C GLY A 457 16.09 4.69 3.65
N ASN A 458 16.69 3.67 4.26
CA ASN A 458 18.13 3.46 4.31
C ASN A 458 18.60 2.82 2.99
N ASN A 459 18.75 3.67 1.98
CA ASN A 459 18.95 3.21 0.61
C ASN A 459 20.37 2.68 0.37
N THR A 460 20.46 1.62 -0.45
CA THR A 460 21.71 0.94 -0.80
C THR A 460 21.88 0.69 -2.30
N TYR A 461 20.94 1.15 -3.12
CA TYR A 461 21.04 1.05 -4.58
C TYR A 461 22.38 1.61 -5.09
N LYS A 462 22.95 0.94 -6.09
CA LYS A 462 24.34 1.20 -6.54
C LYS A 462 24.42 2.25 -7.64
N GLY A 463 23.37 2.40 -8.44
CA GLY A 463 23.30 3.42 -9.48
C GLY A 463 23.31 4.84 -8.91
N GLY A 464 23.62 5.81 -9.76
CA GLY A 464 23.70 7.21 -9.35
C GLY A 464 22.33 7.84 -9.11
N THR A 465 22.29 8.88 -8.29
CA THR A 465 21.15 9.78 -8.13
C THR A 465 21.38 11.04 -8.94
N THR A 466 20.47 11.34 -9.89
CA THR A 466 20.50 12.54 -10.71
C THR A 466 19.25 13.37 -10.47
N VAL A 467 19.40 14.64 -10.11
CA VAL A 467 18.30 15.59 -9.93
C VAL A 467 18.34 16.61 -11.07
N LYS A 468 17.37 16.49 -11.97
CA LYS A 468 17.18 17.33 -13.17
C LYS A 468 16.01 18.30 -13.05
N GLY A 469 15.15 18.15 -12.03
CA GLY A 469 14.05 19.07 -11.82
C GLY A 469 13.42 18.92 -10.45
N GLY A 470 12.77 20.00 -10.00
CA GLY A 470 12.01 20.02 -8.76
C GLY A 470 12.92 19.82 -7.55
N THR A 471 12.42 19.10 -6.55
CA THR A 471 13.17 18.84 -5.31
C THR A 471 13.30 17.35 -5.04
N LEU A 472 14.51 16.90 -4.71
CA LEU A 472 14.75 15.66 -4.00
C LEU A 472 15.08 15.99 -2.54
N VAL A 473 14.41 15.35 -1.59
CA VAL A 473 14.66 15.52 -0.16
C VAL A 473 15.34 14.26 0.38
N ALA A 474 16.50 14.45 1.00
CA ALA A 474 17.23 13.39 1.71
C ALA A 474 16.89 13.47 3.21
N GLU A 475 16.11 12.49 3.70
CA GLU A 475 15.59 12.48 5.07
C GLU A 475 16.54 11.80 6.08
N ASN A 476 17.54 11.05 5.60
CA ASN A 476 18.53 10.38 6.45
C ASN A 476 19.92 10.31 5.77
N ASP A 477 20.92 9.86 6.54
CA ASP A 477 22.32 9.82 6.16
C ASP A 477 22.63 8.98 4.90
N SER A 478 21.81 7.97 4.60
CA SER A 478 21.95 7.02 3.49
C SER A 478 20.89 7.18 2.38
N ALA A 479 20.06 8.22 2.45
CA ALA A 479 18.91 8.38 1.55
C ALA A 479 19.27 8.39 0.04
N LEU A 480 20.50 8.75 -0.31
CA LEU A 480 20.96 8.88 -1.71
C LEU A 480 21.61 7.61 -2.30
N GLY A 481 21.58 6.50 -1.57
CA GLY A 481 22.17 5.24 -2.01
C GLY A 481 23.70 5.25 -2.01
N ASN A 482 24.30 4.31 -2.74
CA ASN A 482 25.75 4.09 -2.78
C ASN A 482 26.44 4.74 -3.99
N GLY A 483 25.67 5.26 -4.94
CA GLY A 483 26.19 5.84 -6.18
C GLY A 483 26.67 7.29 -6.08
N ASN A 484 26.90 7.87 -7.26
CA ASN A 484 27.20 9.29 -7.43
C ASN A 484 25.94 10.15 -7.23
N LEU A 485 26.12 11.42 -6.86
CA LEU A 485 25.06 12.43 -6.86
C LEU A 485 25.35 13.49 -7.94
N ASN A 486 24.39 13.73 -8.82
CA ASN A 486 24.44 14.79 -9.83
C ASN A 486 23.26 15.76 -9.66
N LEU A 487 23.53 17.02 -9.33
CA LEU A 487 22.54 18.10 -9.36
C LEU A 487 22.72 18.88 -10.66
N THR A 488 21.83 18.65 -11.61
CA THR A 488 21.87 19.30 -12.92
C THR A 488 21.03 20.58 -12.88
N ASP A 489 19.70 20.48 -12.94
CA ASP A 489 18.82 21.65 -12.92
C ASP A 489 17.84 21.66 -11.73
N GLY A 490 17.86 20.60 -10.90
CA GLY A 490 17.00 20.48 -9.73
C GLY A 490 17.67 20.84 -8.40
N SER A 491 16.90 20.66 -7.33
CA SER A 491 17.31 20.95 -5.96
C SER A 491 17.47 19.68 -5.11
N LEU A 492 18.56 19.58 -4.36
CA LEU A 492 18.64 18.67 -3.21
C LEU A 492 18.34 19.46 -1.93
N THR A 493 17.45 18.93 -1.08
CA THR A 493 17.19 19.45 0.27
C THR A 493 17.56 18.41 1.30
N LEU A 494 18.26 18.83 2.36
CA LEU A 494 18.53 17.98 3.52
C LEU A 494 17.46 18.21 4.60
N SER A 495 16.94 17.10 5.11
CA SER A 495 16.08 17.05 6.30
C SER A 495 16.78 16.29 7.46
N SER A 496 17.90 15.59 7.17
CA SER A 496 18.87 15.13 8.17
C SER A 496 20.04 16.10 8.33
N LYS A 497 20.60 16.14 9.56
CA LYS A 497 21.82 16.91 9.86
C LYS A 497 23.03 16.47 9.04
N ASN A 498 23.11 15.19 8.68
CA ASN A 498 24.18 14.68 7.84
C ASN A 498 23.57 13.89 6.69
N VAL A 499 24.09 14.07 5.48
CA VAL A 499 23.79 13.20 4.34
C VAL A 499 25.09 12.78 3.70
N THR A 500 25.21 11.49 3.40
CA THR A 500 26.41 10.92 2.78
C THR A 500 26.18 10.70 1.30
N VAL A 501 27.09 11.19 0.47
CA VAL A 501 27.24 10.79 -0.92
C VAL A 501 28.43 9.83 -0.97
N LYS A 502 28.15 8.55 -1.19
CA LYS A 502 29.18 7.49 -1.21
C LYS A 502 30.06 7.55 -2.46
N GLY A 503 29.53 8.04 -3.58
CA GLY A 503 30.28 8.31 -4.79
C GLY A 503 30.84 9.74 -4.85
N ASN A 504 30.94 10.24 -6.09
CA ASN A 504 31.23 11.63 -6.39
C ASN A 504 29.98 12.50 -6.29
N TYR A 505 30.19 13.78 -5.99
CA TYR A 505 29.16 14.81 -6.02
C TYR A 505 29.46 15.83 -7.12
N THR A 506 28.53 16.02 -8.06
CA THR A 506 28.63 17.07 -9.08
C THR A 506 27.42 17.99 -9.00
N GLN A 507 27.67 19.30 -8.97
CA GLN A 507 26.64 20.33 -9.06
C GLN A 507 26.90 21.22 -10.27
N SER A 508 25.94 21.29 -11.18
CA SER A 508 25.96 22.17 -12.36
C SER A 508 25.71 23.62 -11.97
N LYS A 509 25.77 24.54 -12.96
CA LYS A 509 25.42 25.95 -12.78
C LYS A 509 23.95 26.21 -12.40
N GLU A 510 23.03 25.31 -12.76
CA GLU A 510 21.59 25.46 -12.46
C GLU A 510 21.18 24.69 -11.18
N GLY A 511 22.01 23.75 -10.74
CA GLY A 511 21.73 22.91 -9.57
C GLY A 511 21.73 23.72 -8.26
N THR A 512 20.84 23.35 -7.33
CA THR A 512 20.72 24.00 -6.03
C THR A 512 20.87 23.01 -4.87
N LEU A 513 21.72 23.35 -3.90
CA LEU A 513 21.84 22.63 -2.64
C LEU A 513 21.19 23.44 -1.50
N ASN A 514 20.16 22.88 -0.87
CA ASN A 514 19.47 23.49 0.26
C ASN A 514 19.82 22.78 1.57
N LEU A 515 20.33 23.54 2.54
CA LEU A 515 20.80 23.07 3.85
C LEU A 515 20.16 23.89 4.95
N ASN A 516 19.95 23.34 6.14
CA ASN A 516 19.80 24.13 7.36
C ASN A 516 21.18 24.54 7.90
N SER A 517 21.21 25.52 8.82
CA SER A 517 22.44 26.11 9.36
C SER A 517 23.42 25.14 10.06
N SER A 518 22.98 23.92 10.40
CA SER A 518 23.81 22.87 10.99
C SER A 518 24.03 21.65 10.10
N ASP A 519 23.48 21.66 8.88
CA ASP A 519 23.49 20.47 8.03
C ASP A 519 24.82 20.34 7.29
N LYS A 520 25.17 19.10 6.96
CA LYS A 520 26.42 18.77 6.30
C LYS A 520 26.25 17.67 5.27
N VAL A 521 26.79 17.90 4.07
CA VAL A 521 26.98 16.86 3.06
C VAL A 521 28.39 16.27 3.20
N SER A 522 28.49 14.95 3.34
CA SER A 522 29.76 14.22 3.38
C SER A 522 29.92 13.43 2.09
N VAL A 523 30.90 13.79 1.27
CA VAL A 523 31.18 13.16 -0.03
C VAL A 523 32.42 12.27 0.11
N SER A 524 32.28 10.97 -0.13
CA SER A 524 33.41 10.04 -0.06
C SER A 524 34.36 10.20 -1.26
N GLY A 525 33.83 10.58 -2.42
CA GLY A 525 34.60 10.87 -3.63
C GLY A 525 35.00 12.34 -3.79
N THR A 526 35.04 12.77 -5.05
CA THR A 526 35.27 14.17 -5.43
C THR A 526 33.96 14.96 -5.40
N ALA A 527 33.99 16.15 -4.81
CA ALA A 527 32.94 17.15 -4.95
C ALA A 527 33.34 18.21 -5.99
N LYS A 528 32.57 18.32 -7.08
CA LYS A 528 32.67 19.35 -8.11
C LYS A 528 31.52 20.34 -7.94
N LEU A 529 31.83 21.52 -7.42
CA LEU A 529 30.85 22.54 -7.08
C LEU A 529 30.63 23.53 -8.24
N GLY A 530 29.37 23.93 -8.36
CA GLY A 530 28.87 24.98 -9.23
C GLY A 530 27.60 25.56 -8.61
N GLY A 531 26.76 26.22 -9.40
CA GLY A 531 25.37 26.54 -9.04
C GLY A 531 25.17 27.26 -7.72
N LYS A 532 24.02 27.03 -7.08
CA LYS A 532 23.60 27.76 -5.88
C LYS A 532 23.63 26.90 -4.62
N VAL A 533 24.06 27.47 -3.51
CA VAL A 533 23.82 26.93 -2.17
C VAL A 533 22.90 27.85 -1.37
N VAL A 534 21.94 27.29 -0.64
CA VAL A 534 21.00 28.01 0.21
C VAL A 534 21.12 27.48 1.62
N ILE A 535 21.38 28.38 2.57
CA ILE A 535 21.31 28.06 4.00
C ILE A 535 19.99 28.59 4.56
N LYS A 536 19.09 27.67 4.89
CA LYS A 536 17.83 27.91 5.60
C LYS A 536 18.09 28.00 7.11
N ASN A 537 17.13 28.54 7.85
CA ASN A 537 17.18 28.62 9.32
C ASN A 537 18.48 29.28 9.84
N VAL A 538 18.80 30.45 9.29
CA VAL A 538 20.04 31.22 9.54
C VAL A 538 20.15 31.83 10.95
N LYS A 539 19.10 31.72 11.77
CA LYS A 539 19.12 32.19 13.16
C LYS A 539 20.10 31.34 13.97
N GLY A 540 21.10 31.98 14.57
CA GLY A 540 22.12 31.28 15.37
C GLY A 540 23.23 30.61 14.57
N LEU A 541 23.45 31.02 13.31
CA LEU A 541 24.61 30.62 12.50
C LEU A 541 25.92 30.77 13.29
N LYS A 542 26.77 29.75 13.20
CA LYS A 542 28.10 29.73 13.82
C LYS A 542 29.18 29.77 12.75
N SER A 543 30.20 30.60 12.95
CA SER A 543 31.37 30.64 12.07
C SER A 543 32.17 29.34 12.23
N GLY A 544 32.76 28.84 11.15
CA GLY A 544 33.51 27.60 11.09
C GLY A 544 32.69 26.33 10.86
N VAL A 545 31.36 26.41 10.74
CA VAL A 545 30.50 25.25 10.46
C VAL A 545 30.82 24.69 9.08
N VAL A 546 31.16 23.40 9.02
CA VAL A 546 31.42 22.67 7.77
C VAL A 546 30.08 22.22 7.18
N ILE A 547 29.72 22.79 6.03
CA ILE A 547 28.48 22.44 5.31
C ILE A 547 28.70 21.37 4.23
N LEU A 548 29.95 21.21 3.79
CA LEU A 548 30.34 20.16 2.86
C LEU A 548 31.75 19.68 3.18
N LYS A 549 31.93 18.36 3.25
CA LYS A 549 33.22 17.69 3.36
C LYS A 549 33.37 16.72 2.19
N SER A 550 34.56 16.63 1.60
CA SER A 550 34.86 15.72 0.50
C SER A 550 36.29 15.17 0.58
N ASN A 551 36.57 14.06 -0.10
CA ASN A 551 37.94 13.59 -0.27
C ASN A 551 38.74 14.55 -1.17
N LYS A 552 38.11 15.08 -2.22
CA LYS A 552 38.67 16.13 -3.07
C LYS A 552 37.61 17.17 -3.41
N LEU A 553 37.93 18.44 -3.24
CA LEU A 553 37.08 19.55 -3.66
C LEU A 553 37.59 20.20 -4.93
N SER A 554 36.69 20.46 -5.87
CA SER A 554 36.98 21.24 -7.09
C SER A 554 35.81 22.18 -7.40
N GLY A 555 36.10 23.35 -7.97
CA GLY A 555 35.10 24.38 -8.21
C GLY A 555 34.64 25.10 -6.93
N LYS A 556 33.70 26.03 -7.10
CA LYS A 556 33.05 26.79 -6.03
C LYS A 556 31.57 26.92 -6.36
N PHE A 557 30.75 27.17 -5.33
CA PHE A 557 29.37 27.58 -5.59
C PHE A 557 29.39 28.91 -6.34
N ALA A 558 28.64 29.00 -7.43
CA ALA A 558 28.55 30.24 -8.22
C ALA A 558 27.72 31.30 -7.49
N ASN A 559 26.72 30.85 -6.71
CA ASN A 559 25.82 31.70 -5.95
C ASN A 559 25.59 31.14 -4.55
N HIS A 560 25.32 32.02 -3.59
CA HIS A 560 24.89 31.62 -2.24
C HIS A 560 23.77 32.52 -1.70
N ALA A 561 22.88 31.94 -0.91
CA ALA A 561 21.93 32.68 -0.07
C ALA A 561 22.41 32.63 1.38
N LEU A 562 23.21 33.63 1.76
CA LEU A 562 23.73 33.83 3.12
C LEU A 562 23.34 35.22 3.65
N PRO A 563 23.21 35.40 4.98
CA PRO A 563 22.98 36.72 5.56
C PRO A 563 24.16 37.66 5.30
N LYS A 564 23.92 38.98 5.34
CA LYS A 564 24.97 39.99 5.19
C LYS A 564 26.12 39.76 6.18
N GLY A 565 27.36 39.86 5.69
CA GLY A 565 28.59 39.57 6.43
C GLY A 565 29.05 38.11 6.34
N TRP A 566 28.16 37.16 6.02
CA TRP A 566 28.56 35.76 5.89
C TRP A 566 29.07 35.42 4.49
N HIS A 567 30.08 34.57 4.42
CA HIS A 567 30.68 34.06 3.19
C HIS A 567 31.07 32.59 3.32
N LEU A 568 31.51 32.00 2.21
CA LEU A 568 31.96 30.61 2.13
C LEU A 568 33.48 30.56 2.04
N ASP A 569 34.09 29.84 2.97
CA ASP A 569 35.52 29.51 2.93
C ASP A 569 35.73 28.12 2.34
N TYR A 570 36.73 27.98 1.48
CA TYR A 570 37.00 26.79 0.68
C TYR A 570 38.39 26.25 0.97
N THR A 571 38.46 24.97 1.34
CA THR A 571 39.72 24.23 1.47
C THR A 571 39.80 23.14 0.40
N LYS A 572 40.91 22.40 0.36
CA LYS A 572 41.05 21.21 -0.51
C LYS A 572 40.01 20.12 -0.25
N HIS A 573 39.36 20.13 0.92
CA HIS A 573 38.49 19.05 1.39
C HIS A 573 37.16 19.52 1.98
N SER A 574 36.89 20.83 2.07
CA SER A 574 35.69 21.33 2.77
C SER A 574 35.22 22.69 2.30
N VAL A 575 33.92 22.94 2.51
CA VAL A 575 33.31 24.28 2.48
C VAL A 575 32.79 24.62 3.88
N LYS A 576 33.11 25.82 4.36
CA LYS A 576 32.71 26.31 5.69
C LYS A 576 31.94 27.63 5.61
N LEU A 577 31.03 27.84 6.54
CA LEU A 577 30.39 29.13 6.79
C LEU A 577 31.30 29.99 7.64
N VAL A 578 31.59 31.21 7.19
CA VAL A 578 32.44 32.18 7.91
C VAL A 578 31.74 33.53 7.95
N LYS A 579 31.94 34.27 9.04
CA LYS A 579 31.37 35.61 9.28
C LYS A 579 32.44 36.68 9.09
#